data_AF-A0A1X7V2R8-F1
#
_entry.id   AF-A0A1X7V2R8-F1
#
_cell.length_a   1.000
_cell.length_b   1.000
_cell.length_c   1.000
_cell.angle_alpha   90.00
_cell.angle_beta   90.00
_cell.angle_gamma   90.00
#
_symmetry.space_group_name_H-M   'P 1'
#
loop_
_entity.id
_entity.type
_entity.pdbx_description
1 polymer ?
#
loop_
_entity_poly.entity_id
_entity_poly.type
_entity_poly.pdbx_seq_one_letter_code
_entity_poly.pdbx_strand_id
1 'polypeptide(L)'
;MLLHVGEICSLIPPHVSVLALTATISCSSREEVQSLLGMKSPRVITMSPSKDNIKYSIEKFSTLDEVFTPLGKKLQSLRSSIGRYYHFLPNTK
;
A
#
# COMPACT_ATOMS: atom_id res chain seq x y z
N MET A 1 17.21 9.13 -3.44
CA MET A 1 17.08 8.36 -2.19
C MET A 1 17.72 6.97 -2.31
N LEU A 2 17.37 6.16 -3.32
CA LEU A 2 17.92 4.79 -3.49
C LEU A 2 19.43 4.72 -3.74
N LEU A 3 20.03 5.71 -4.41
CA LEU A 3 21.49 5.76 -4.66
C LEU A 3 22.31 5.71 -3.36
N HIS A 4 21.96 6.52 -2.36
CA HIS A 4 22.64 6.52 -1.06
C HIS A 4 22.45 5.21 -0.29
N VAL A 5 21.35 4.49 -0.52
CA VAL A 5 21.14 3.15 0.09
C VAL A 5 22.07 2.12 -0.55
N GLY A 6 22.29 2.20 -1.85
CA GLY A 6 23.28 1.35 -2.54
C GLY A 6 24.70 1.54 -2.00
N GLU A 7 25.11 2.79 -1.74
CA GLU A 7 26.39 3.11 -1.11
C GLU A 7 26.51 2.46 0.28
N ILE A 8 25.47 2.56 1.11
CA ILE A 8 25.44 1.89 2.42
C ILE A 8 25.55 0.37 2.25
N CYS A 9 24.81 -0.23 1.32
CA CYS A 9 24.86 -1.67 1.05
C CYS A 9 26.26 -2.13 0.61
N SER A 10 27.04 -1.28 -0.06
CA SER A 10 28.44 -1.60 -0.43
C SER A 10 29.38 -1.73 0.78
N LEU A 11 29.05 -1.09 1.90
CA LEU A 11 29.80 -1.15 3.16
C LEU A 11 29.34 -2.29 4.07
N ILE A 12 28.20 -2.93 3.76
CA ILE A 12 27.66 -4.04 4.54
C ILE A 12 28.47 -5.31 4.25
N PRO A 13 28.94 -6.04 5.28
CA PRO A 13 29.67 -7.28 5.08
C PRO A 13 28.85 -8.32 4.29
N PRO A 14 29.49 -9.16 3.44
CA PRO A 14 28.79 -10.07 2.53
C PRO A 14 27.97 -11.18 3.21
N HIS A 15 28.18 -11.41 4.50
CA HIS A 15 27.42 -12.40 5.29
C HIS A 15 26.12 -11.83 5.87
N VAL A 16 25.91 -10.51 5.80
CA VAL A 16 24.69 -9.86 6.30
C VAL A 16 23.62 -9.89 5.20
N SER A 17 22.46 -10.44 5.52
CA SER A 17 21.33 -10.50 4.59
C SER A 17 20.61 -9.16 4.50
N VAL A 18 20.33 -8.73 3.27
CA VAL A 18 19.54 -7.51 2.98
C VAL A 18 18.13 -7.90 2.57
N LEU A 19 17.13 -7.22 3.13
CA LEU A 19 15.72 -7.38 2.78
C LEU A 19 15.18 -6.05 2.25
N ALA A 20 14.70 -6.05 1.01
CA ALA A 20 13.98 -4.93 0.41
C ALA A 20 12.48 -5.23 0.40
N LEU A 21 11.69 -4.40 1.08
CA LEU A 21 10.23 -4.53 1.14
C LEU A 21 9.57 -3.49 0.26
N THR A 22 8.65 -3.93 -0.60
CA THR A 22 7.88 -3.05 -1.48
C THR A 22 6.44 -3.55 -1.60
N ALA A 23 5.49 -2.62 -1.63
CA ALA A 23 4.09 -2.93 -1.87
C ALA A 23 3.79 -3.16 -3.36
N THR A 24 4.51 -2.45 -4.23
CA THR A 24 4.30 -2.48 -5.68
C THR A 24 5.64 -2.41 -6.39
N ILE A 25 5.93 -3.35 -7.29
CA ILE A 25 7.13 -3.27 -8.12
C ILE A 25 6.92 -4.01 -9.44
N SER A 26 7.36 -3.41 -10.55
CA SER A 26 7.46 -4.07 -11.84
C SER A 26 8.73 -4.93 -11.90
N CYS A 27 8.82 -5.82 -12.89
CA CYS A 27 10.04 -6.60 -13.09
C CYS A 27 11.26 -5.71 -13.37
N SER A 28 11.12 -4.70 -14.24
CA SER A 28 12.22 -3.79 -14.59
C SER A 28 12.71 -2.96 -13.40
N SER A 29 11.80 -2.37 -12.62
CA SER A 29 12.17 -1.61 -11.43
C SER A 29 12.80 -2.50 -10.36
N ARG A 30 12.40 -3.77 -10.26
CA ARG A 30 13.03 -4.74 -9.35
C ARG A 30 14.46 -5.04 -9.75
N GLU A 31 14.73 -5.24 -11.04
CA GLU A 31 16.09 -5.48 -11.56
C GLU A 31 17.01 -4.29 -11.31
N GLU A 32 16.50 -3.07 -11.51
CA GLU A 32 17.22 -1.84 -11.20
C GLU A 32 17.56 -1.75 -9.70
N VAL A 33 16.58 -1.97 -8.82
CA VAL A 33 16.80 -1.97 -7.36
C VAL A 33 17.77 -3.07 -6.94
N GLN A 34 17.66 -4.27 -7.50
CA GLN A 34 18.58 -5.37 -7.24
C GLN A 34 20.02 -4.99 -7.60
N SER A 35 20.22 -4.37 -8.76
CA SER A 35 21.52 -3.87 -9.21
C SER A 35 22.07 -2.78 -8.28
N LEU A 36 21.26 -1.78 -7.97
CA LEU A 36 21.63 -0.65 -7.11
C LEU A 36 22.03 -1.09 -5.69
N LEU A 37 21.36 -2.11 -5.15
CA LEU A 37 21.64 -2.64 -3.81
C LEU A 37 22.73 -3.72 -3.80
N GLY A 38 23.33 -4.04 -4.95
CA GLY A 38 24.35 -5.09 -5.06
C GLY A 38 23.85 -6.50 -4.71
N MET A 39 22.54 -6.74 -4.84
CA MET A 39 21.92 -8.01 -4.47
C MET A 39 22.18 -9.07 -5.54
N LYS A 40 22.97 -10.08 -5.22
CA LYS A 40 23.24 -11.22 -6.11
C LYS A 40 22.13 -12.27 -5.99
N SER A 41 21.35 -12.46 -7.05
CA SER A 41 20.30 -13.49 -7.16
C SER A 41 19.37 -13.56 -5.93
N PRO A 42 18.67 -12.46 -5.57
CA PRO A 42 17.83 -12.43 -4.39
C PRO A 42 16.64 -13.38 -4.53
N ARG A 43 16.24 -13.99 -3.42
CA ARG A 43 14.96 -14.71 -3.35
C ARG A 43 13.83 -13.69 -3.42
N VAL A 44 13.00 -13.81 -4.45
CA VAL A 44 11.80 -12.97 -4.61
C VAL A 44 10.59 -13.67 -4.00
N ILE A 45 9.89 -12.97 -3.12
CA ILE A 45 8.62 -13.42 -2.55
C ILE A 45 7.54 -12.45 -2.99
N THR A 46 6.55 -12.94 -3.73
CA THR A 46 5.43 -12.15 -4.22
C THR A 46 4.16 -12.57 -3.49
N MET A 47 3.40 -11.58 -3.02
CA MET A 47 2.08 -11.80 -2.44
C MET A 47 1.03 -11.09 -3.30
N SER A 48 -0.11 -11.76 -3.51
CA SER A 48 -1.24 -11.14 -4.19
C SER A 48 -1.79 -9.98 -3.35
N PRO A 49 -2.11 -8.82 -3.97
CA PRO A 49 -2.80 -7.74 -3.27
C PRO A 49 -4.27 -8.07 -2.98
N SER A 50 -4.84 -9.09 -3.62
CA SER A 50 -6.25 -9.47 -3.48
C SER A 50 -6.61 -9.86 -2.04
N LYS A 51 -7.77 -9.38 -1.59
CA LYS A 51 -8.35 -9.67 -0.29
C LYS A 51 -9.80 -10.09 -0.44
N ASP A 52 -10.06 -11.39 -0.33
CA ASP A 52 -11.40 -11.96 -0.59
C ASP A 52 -12.45 -11.51 0.43
N ASN A 53 -12.01 -11.05 1.60
CA ASN A 53 -12.86 -10.51 2.65
C ASN A 53 -13.22 -9.01 2.44
N ILE A 54 -12.72 -8.36 1.40
CA ILE A 54 -13.02 -6.96 1.07
C ILE A 54 -14.01 -6.91 -0.10
N LYS A 55 -15.19 -6.35 0.14
CA LYS A 55 -16.21 -6.11 -0.90
C LYS A 55 -16.04 -4.70 -1.45
N TYR A 56 -16.05 -4.57 -2.77
CA TYR A 56 -15.96 -3.30 -3.47
C TYR A 56 -17.32 -2.93 -4.07
N SER A 57 -17.75 -1.69 -3.86
CA SER A 57 -18.90 -1.09 -4.53
C SER A 57 -18.55 0.32 -4.98
N ILE A 58 -19.15 0.76 -6.09
CA ILE A 58 -19.00 2.13 -6.59
C ILE A 58 -20.40 2.74 -6.63
N GLU A 59 -20.59 3.82 -5.88
CA GLU A 59 -21.81 4.60 -5.85
C GLU A 59 -21.51 5.99 -6.37
N LYS A 60 -22.39 6.51 -7.24
CA LYS A 60 -22.28 7.86 -7.81
C LYS A 60 -23.19 8.80 -7.03
N PHE A 61 -22.67 9.96 -6.67
CA PHE A 61 -23.41 10.99 -5.95
C PHE A 61 -23.22 12.32 -6.68
N SER A 62 -24.28 13.12 -6.72
CA SER A 62 -24.29 14.41 -7.42
C SER A 62 -23.99 15.56 -6.46
N THR A 63 -24.35 15.39 -5.18
CA THR A 63 -24.21 16.39 -4.13
C THR A 63 -23.63 15.79 -2.86
N LEU A 64 -23.06 16.65 -1.99
CA LEU A 64 -22.54 16.20 -0.69
C LEU A 64 -23.66 15.70 0.23
N ASP A 65 -24.84 16.30 0.17
CA ASP A 65 -25.99 15.88 0.98
C ASP A 65 -26.45 14.47 0.61
N GLU A 66 -26.40 14.11 -0.68
CA GLU A 66 -26.66 12.76 -1.17
C GLU A 66 -25.63 11.74 -0.65
N VAL A 67 -24.38 12.16 -0.39
CA VAL A 67 -23.33 11.29 0.18
C VAL A 67 -23.53 11.12 1.69
N PHE A 68 -23.58 12.24 2.41
CA PHE A 68 -23.44 12.24 3.86
C PHE A 68 -24.73 11.90 4.60
N THR A 69 -25.90 12.21 4.04
CA THR A 69 -27.19 11.89 4.68
C THR A 69 -27.40 10.38 4.84
N PRO A 70 -27.32 9.54 3.78
CA PRO A 70 -27.46 8.10 3.94
C PRO A 70 -26.31 7.49 4.74
N LEU A 71 -25.09 8.01 4.58
CA LEU A 71 -23.94 7.54 5.35
C LEU A 71 -24.13 7.79 6.86
N GLY A 72 -24.55 8.99 7.25
CA GLY A 72 -24.80 9.34 8.64
C GLY A 72 -25.89 8.46 9.26
N LYS A 73 -27.00 8.25 8.54
CA LYS A 73 -28.07 7.34 8.98
C LYS A 73 -27.58 5.89 9.15
N LYS A 74 -26.77 5.41 8.21
CA LYS A 74 -26.19 4.05 8.24
C LYS A 74 -25.20 3.89 9.40
N LEU A 75 -24.34 4.87 9.64
CA LEU A 75 -23.41 4.85 10.77
C LEU A 75 -24.15 4.93 12.11
N GLN A 76 -25.21 5.72 12.19
CA GLN A 76 -26.05 5.82 13.39
C GLN A 76 -26.76 4.50 13.69
N SER A 77 -27.35 3.84 12.69
CA SER A 77 -28.03 2.56 12.88
C SER A 77 -27.08 1.42 13.23
N LEU A 78 -25.84 1.48 12.73
CA LEU A 78 -24.80 0.48 13.00
C LEU A 78 -23.93 0.81 14.22
N ARG A 79 -24.23 1.88 14.97
CA ARG A 79 -23.37 2.42 16.05
C ARG A 79 -22.88 1.38 17.05
N SER A 80 -23.70 0.38 17.37
CA SER A 80 -23.37 -0.66 18.37
C SER A 80 -22.80 -1.94 17.76
N SER A 81 -22.85 -2.11 16.44
CA SER A 81 -22.48 -3.34 15.75
C SER A 81 -21.34 -3.18 14.74
N ILE A 82 -21.04 -1.95 14.32
CA ILE A 82 -19.94 -1.68 13.40
C ILE A 82 -18.61 -1.68 14.15
N GLY A 83 -17.61 -2.31 13.54
CA GLY A 83 -16.22 -2.11 13.93
C GLY A 83 -15.72 -0.71 13.54
N ARG A 84 -14.42 -0.57 13.35
CA ARG A 84 -13.83 0.71 12.93
C ARG A 84 -14.23 1.06 11.50
N TYR A 85 -14.60 2.32 11.27
CA TYR A 85 -14.93 2.87 9.96
C TYR A 85 -13.95 3.99 9.61
N TYR A 86 -13.50 4.03 8.35
CA TYR A 86 -12.58 5.05 7.83
C TYR A 86 -13.23 5.76 6.64
N HIS A 87 -13.24 7.09 6.67
CA HIS A 87 -13.71 7.93 5.57
C HIS A 87 -12.56 8.80 5.10
N PHE A 88 -12.19 8.69 3.83
CA PHE A 88 -11.11 9.46 3.23
C PHE A 88 -11.70 10.56 2.34
N LEU A 89 -11.42 11.82 2.67
CA LEU A 89 -11.78 12.97 1.86
C LEU A 89 -10.54 13.46 1.11
N PRO A 90 -10.64 13.72 -0.21
CA PRO A 90 -9.55 14.38 -0.92
C PRO A 90 -9.39 15.80 -0.39
N ASN A 91 -8.15 16.20 -0.11
CA ASN A 91 -7.85 17.57 0.31
C ASN A 91 -7.86 18.47 -0.93
N THR A 92 -8.92 19.25 -1.12
CA THR A 92 -8.97 20.30 -2.15
C THR A 92 -8.21 21.51 -1.61
N LYS A 93 -6.99 21.71 -2.12
CA LYS A 93 -6.26 22.99 -1.98
C LYS A 93 -6.79 23.99 -3.00
#